data_AF-V4Y2V7-F1
#
_entry.id   AF-V4Y2V7-F1
#
_cell.length_a   1.000
_cell.length_b   1.000
_cell.length_c   1.000
_cell.angle_alpha   90.00
_cell.angle_beta   90.00
_cell.angle_gamma   90.00
#
_symmetry.space_group_name_H-M   'P 1'
#
loop_
_entity.id
_entity.type
_entity.pdbx_description
1 polymer ?
#
loop_
_entity_poly.entity_id
_entity_poly.type
_entity_poly.pdbx_seq_one_letter_code
_entity_poly.pdbx_strand_id
1 'polypeptide(L)'
;MSPDATDSGSGGSPSRTVPVDPPVHVETFPSHHSLTWRAGPLADFLAAVAAEPAVEGDHRLLVDATGAAGRRRLSPRDVDTRAGATTYARAEPSAPWTAAWERRTTPVVSLTGAPAVGLTARLHLATTDCDRWEQRARERLRRLLDRG
;
A
#
# COMPACT_ATOMS: atom_id res chain seq x y z
N MET A 1 -51.75 12.78 12.05
CA MET A 1 -50.56 13.33 11.37
C MET A 1 -49.34 12.67 12.00
N SER A 2 -48.72 11.76 11.25
CA SER A 2 -47.34 11.32 11.47
C SER A 2 -46.39 12.42 10.95
N PRO A 3 -45.11 12.48 11.35
CA PRO A 3 -44.18 11.39 11.02
C PRO A 3 -43.33 10.87 12.18
N ASP A 4 -43.31 9.55 12.28
CA ASP A 4 -42.15 8.75 12.67
C ASP A 4 -40.90 9.24 11.92
N ALA A 5 -39.93 9.76 12.65
CA ALA A 5 -38.60 10.00 12.14
C ALA A 5 -37.82 8.69 12.18
N THR A 6 -37.55 8.20 10.99
CA THR A 6 -36.82 6.98 10.68
C THR A 6 -35.42 7.02 11.30
N ASP A 7 -35.14 6.05 12.17
CA ASP A 7 -33.79 5.64 12.55
C ASP A 7 -33.03 5.27 11.28
N SER A 8 -32.23 6.22 10.78
CA SER A 8 -31.33 5.99 9.67
C SER A 8 -30.13 5.23 10.20
N GLY A 9 -30.27 3.90 10.21
CA GLY A 9 -29.17 2.98 10.46
C GLY A 9 -27.96 3.39 9.63
N SER A 10 -26.97 3.98 10.31
CA SER A 10 -25.64 4.16 9.75
C SER A 10 -25.06 2.77 9.57
N GLY A 11 -25.27 2.21 8.38
CA GLY A 11 -24.66 0.97 7.90
C GLY A 11 -23.15 1.17 7.78
N GLY A 12 -22.48 1.29 8.92
CA GLY A 12 -21.03 1.23 9.01
C GLY A 12 -20.63 -0.16 8.59
N SER A 13 -20.24 -0.31 7.32
CA SER A 13 -19.53 -1.51 6.88
C SER A 13 -18.45 -1.80 7.93
N PRO A 14 -18.38 -3.04 8.48
CA PRO A 14 -17.43 -3.34 9.54
C PRO A 14 -16.04 -2.93 9.07
N SER A 15 -15.35 -2.10 9.87
CA SER A 15 -14.11 -1.45 9.43
C SER A 15 -13.16 -2.49 8.83
N ARG A 16 -12.92 -2.39 7.51
CA ARG A 16 -12.02 -3.28 6.77
C ARG A 16 -10.57 -2.84 7.01
N THR A 17 -10.20 -2.71 8.27
CA THR A 17 -8.88 -2.23 8.70
C THR A 17 -8.18 -3.32 9.48
N VAL A 18 -6.87 -3.46 9.31
CA VAL A 18 -5.99 -4.26 10.18
C VAL A 18 -5.41 -3.33 11.25
N PRO A 19 -5.57 -3.63 12.55
CA PRO A 19 -5.18 -2.75 13.65
C PRO A 19 -3.69 -2.88 13.95
N VAL A 20 -2.87 -2.46 13.00
CA VAL A 20 -1.44 -2.16 13.18
C VAL A 20 -1.25 -0.65 13.19
N ASP A 21 -0.08 -0.17 13.54
CA ASP A 21 0.23 1.27 13.51
C ASP A 21 1.33 1.55 12.49
N PRO A 22 1.09 2.35 11.44
CA PRO A 22 -0.20 2.92 11.05
C PRO A 22 -1.19 1.84 10.55
N PRO A 23 -2.52 2.04 10.69
CA PRO A 23 -3.49 1.05 10.26
C PRO A 23 -3.42 0.75 8.76
N VAL A 24 -3.63 -0.52 8.41
CA VAL A 24 -3.80 -0.93 7.00
C VAL A 24 -5.28 -0.96 6.67
N HIS A 25 -5.71 -0.10 5.76
CA HIS A 25 -7.06 -0.10 5.20
C HIS A 25 -7.13 -1.09 4.05
N VAL A 26 -8.21 -1.86 3.97
CA VAL A 26 -8.42 -2.91 2.96
C VAL A 26 -9.72 -2.64 2.22
N GLU A 27 -9.61 -2.47 0.91
CA GLU A 27 -10.72 -2.47 -0.02
C GLU A 27 -10.71 -3.77 -0.82
N THR A 28 -11.90 -4.29 -1.12
CA THR A 28 -12.09 -5.56 -1.82
C THR A 28 -12.94 -5.30 -3.05
N PHE A 29 -12.42 -5.71 -4.20
CA PHE A 29 -13.05 -5.63 -5.51
C PHE A 29 -13.21 -7.06 -6.06
N PRO A 30 -14.11 -7.28 -7.05
CA PRO A 30 -14.33 -8.61 -7.60
C PRO A 30 -13.09 -9.30 -8.19
N SER A 31 -12.06 -8.54 -8.56
CA SER A 31 -10.85 -9.07 -9.20
C SER A 31 -9.57 -8.87 -8.37
N HIS A 32 -9.62 -8.11 -7.29
CA HIS A 32 -8.43 -7.74 -6.52
C HIS A 32 -8.76 -7.09 -5.18
N HIS A 33 -7.72 -6.93 -4.36
CA HIS A 33 -7.74 -6.09 -3.17
C HIS A 33 -6.91 -4.83 -3.38
N SER A 34 -7.23 -3.78 -2.64
CA SER A 34 -6.37 -2.62 -2.46
C SER A 34 -6.11 -2.42 -0.98
N LEU A 35 -4.85 -2.41 -0.59
CA LEU A 35 -4.42 -2.18 0.78
C LEU A 35 -3.65 -0.88 0.84
N THR A 36 -3.96 -0.03 1.80
CA THR A 36 -3.31 1.27 1.94
C THR A 36 -2.92 1.56 3.38
N TRP A 37 -1.77 2.21 3.56
CA TRP A 37 -1.31 2.70 4.86
C TRP A 37 -0.47 3.97 4.69
N ARG A 38 -0.39 4.76 5.76
CA ARG A 38 0.55 5.87 5.83
C ARG A 38 1.97 5.31 5.87
N ALA A 39 2.89 5.95 5.16
CA ALA A 39 4.25 5.46 5.02
C ALA A 39 5.29 6.54 5.32
N GLY A 40 6.51 6.09 5.54
CA GLY A 40 7.72 6.89 5.66
C GLY A 40 8.28 7.33 4.31
N PRO A 41 9.59 7.64 4.25
CA PRO A 41 10.23 8.20 3.07
C PRO A 41 10.28 7.22 1.90
N LEU A 42 10.40 7.77 0.69
CA LEU A 42 10.51 6.99 -0.56
C LEU A 42 11.67 6.00 -0.54
N ALA A 43 12.81 6.33 0.09
CA ALA A 43 13.98 5.46 0.15
C ALA A 43 13.65 4.10 0.77
N ASP A 44 12.85 4.09 1.84
CA ASP A 44 12.44 2.88 2.55
C ASP A 44 11.53 2.01 1.69
N PHE A 45 10.61 2.64 0.95
CA PHE A 45 9.78 1.95 -0.04
C PHE A 45 10.62 1.30 -1.16
N LEU A 46 11.58 2.04 -1.72
CA LEU A 46 12.45 1.52 -2.78
C LEU A 46 13.29 0.34 -2.29
N ALA A 47 13.84 0.44 -1.08
CA ALA A 47 14.61 -0.65 -0.46
C ALA A 47 13.73 -1.88 -0.20
N ALA A 48 12.52 -1.68 0.33
CA ALA A 48 11.58 -2.75 0.63
C ALA A 48 11.16 -3.50 -0.64
N VAL A 49 10.80 -2.78 -1.71
CA VAL A 49 10.42 -3.37 -2.99
C VAL A 49 11.60 -4.11 -3.63
N ALA A 50 12.80 -3.53 -3.62
CA ALA A 50 13.98 -4.18 -4.21
C ALA A 50 14.39 -5.47 -3.48
N ALA A 51 14.00 -5.63 -2.21
CA ALA A 51 14.25 -6.85 -1.44
C ALA A 51 13.22 -7.98 -1.69
N GLU A 52 12.12 -7.70 -2.42
CA GLU A 52 11.10 -8.71 -2.69
C GLU A 52 11.53 -9.65 -3.82
N PRO A 53 11.53 -10.98 -3.62
CA PRO A 53 12.00 -11.94 -4.64
C PRO A 53 11.26 -11.87 -5.99
N ALA A 54 10.03 -11.37 -5.99
CA ALA A 54 9.23 -11.18 -7.20
C ALA A 54 9.65 -9.94 -8.03
N VAL A 55 10.53 -9.10 -7.47
CA VAL A 55 11.13 -7.96 -8.12
C VAL A 55 12.52 -8.40 -8.58
N GLU A 56 12.63 -8.80 -9.85
CA GLU A 56 13.90 -9.20 -10.44
C GLU A 56 14.90 -8.04 -10.43
N GLY A 57 16.21 -8.32 -10.43
CA GLY A 57 17.25 -7.29 -10.26
C GLY A 57 17.26 -6.18 -11.31
N ASP A 58 16.72 -6.45 -12.51
CA ASP A 58 16.58 -5.48 -13.60
C ASP A 58 15.21 -4.78 -13.62
N HIS A 59 14.36 -5.02 -12.61
CA HIS A 59 13.02 -4.46 -12.57
C HIS A 59 13.05 -2.94 -12.55
N ARG A 60 12.31 -2.33 -13.49
CA ARG A 60 12.20 -0.87 -13.58
C ARG A 60 10.90 -0.43 -12.92
N LEU A 61 11.03 0.50 -11.98
CA LEU A 61 9.92 1.18 -11.35
C LEU A 61 9.38 2.28 -12.27
N LEU A 62 8.06 2.42 -12.29
CA LEU A 62 7.41 3.55 -12.91
C LEU A 62 7.41 4.72 -11.92
N VAL A 63 8.12 5.79 -12.24
CA VAL A 63 8.34 6.96 -11.38
C VAL A 63 7.74 8.20 -12.03
N ASP A 64 7.09 9.04 -11.23
CA ASP A 64 6.70 10.40 -11.61
C ASP A 64 7.54 11.40 -10.83
N ALA A 65 8.21 12.29 -11.57
CA ALA A 65 9.10 13.31 -11.03
C ALA A 65 8.50 14.70 -11.24
N THR A 66 8.63 15.55 -10.24
CA THR A 66 8.02 16.90 -10.24
C THR A 66 8.64 17.87 -11.25
N GLY A 67 9.86 17.59 -11.73
CA GLY A 67 10.66 18.47 -12.57
C GLY A 67 10.29 18.50 -14.07
N ALA A 68 9.02 18.37 -14.44
CA ALA A 68 8.52 18.49 -15.82
C ALA A 68 8.86 17.34 -16.81
N ALA A 69 9.46 16.24 -16.37
CA ALA A 69 9.88 15.14 -17.26
C ALA A 69 8.83 14.03 -17.48
N GLY A 70 7.63 14.15 -16.90
CA GLY A 70 6.59 13.13 -17.00
C GLY A 70 6.99 11.77 -16.42
N ARG A 71 6.17 10.76 -16.69
CA ARG A 71 6.34 9.40 -16.16
C ARG A 71 7.53 8.70 -16.82
N ARG A 72 8.44 8.14 -16.02
CA ARG A 72 9.65 7.45 -16.50
C ARG A 72 9.78 6.08 -15.86
N ARG A 73 10.45 5.14 -16.55
CA ARG A 73 10.85 3.85 -15.98
C ARG A 73 12.31 3.91 -15.55
N LEU A 74 12.57 3.78 -14.25
CA LEU A 74 13.90 3.89 -13.64
C LEU A 74 14.22 2.65 -12.81
N SER A 75 15.50 2.28 -12.72
CA SER A 75 15.93 1.33 -11.69
C SER A 75 15.71 1.95 -10.30
N PRO A 76 15.40 1.18 -9.25
CA PRO A 76 15.25 1.71 -7.88
C PRO A 76 16.43 2.57 -7.43
N ARG A 77 17.67 2.22 -7.82
CA ARG A 77 18.90 2.95 -7.47
C ARG A 77 19.05 4.31 -8.17
N ASP A 78 18.35 4.50 -9.29
CA ASP A 78 18.43 5.71 -10.11
C ASP A 78 17.31 6.72 -9.75
N VAL A 79 16.43 6.36 -8.81
CA VAL A 79 15.35 7.23 -8.35
C VAL A 79 15.90 8.29 -7.40
N ASP A 80 15.64 9.57 -7.70
CA ASP A 80 16.00 10.65 -6.79
C ASP A 80 15.08 10.62 -5.55
N THR A 81 15.67 10.28 -4.41
CA THR A 81 14.99 10.20 -3.11
C THR A 81 15.01 11.51 -2.34
N ARG A 82 15.67 12.56 -2.85
CA ARG A 82 15.67 13.88 -2.21
C ARG A 82 14.26 14.41 -2.11
N ALA A 83 13.95 15.03 -0.97
CA ALA A 83 12.64 15.60 -0.70
C ALA A 83 12.23 16.57 -1.83
N GLY A 84 11.07 16.35 -2.43
CA GLY A 84 10.57 17.21 -3.50
C GLY A 84 10.71 16.64 -4.92
N ALA A 85 11.74 15.83 -5.20
CA ALA A 85 12.05 15.39 -6.58
C ALA A 85 11.06 14.35 -7.14
N THR A 86 10.70 13.35 -6.34
CA THR A 86 9.79 12.26 -6.73
C THR A 86 8.47 12.33 -5.97
N THR A 87 7.34 12.39 -6.68
CA THR A 87 6.00 12.38 -6.07
C THR A 87 5.33 11.02 -6.15
N TYR A 88 5.78 10.14 -7.02
CA TYR A 88 5.17 8.84 -7.20
C TYR A 88 6.20 7.82 -7.65
N ALA A 89 6.14 6.62 -7.09
CA ALA A 89 6.91 5.47 -7.56
C ALA A 89 6.01 4.23 -7.50
N ARG A 90 6.05 3.39 -8.53
CA ARG A 90 5.27 2.15 -8.62
C ARG A 90 6.13 0.99 -9.08
N ALA A 91 6.03 -0.10 -8.34
CA ALA A 91 6.56 -1.41 -8.67
C ALA A 91 5.48 -2.28 -9.34
N GLU A 92 5.82 -2.81 -10.51
CA GLU A 92 4.97 -3.72 -11.30
C GLU A 92 5.65 -5.09 -11.51
N PRO A 93 5.88 -5.88 -10.44
CA PRO A 93 6.57 -7.17 -10.53
C PRO A 93 5.84 -8.18 -11.43
N SER A 94 6.51 -9.30 -11.75
CA SER A 94 5.89 -10.45 -12.45
C SER A 94 4.89 -11.24 -11.59
N ALA A 95 4.64 -10.80 -10.35
CA ALA A 95 3.68 -11.35 -9.42
C ALA A 95 2.31 -10.63 -9.51
N PRO A 96 1.21 -11.20 -9.01
CA PRO A 96 -0.14 -10.62 -9.14
C PRO A 96 -0.37 -9.47 -8.14
N TRP A 97 0.61 -8.60 -7.93
CA TRP A 97 0.49 -7.42 -7.08
C TRP A 97 1.28 -6.26 -7.66
N THR A 98 0.85 -5.04 -7.38
CA THR A 98 1.64 -3.82 -7.60
C THR A 98 1.71 -3.02 -6.33
N ALA A 99 2.87 -2.44 -6.03
CA ALA A 99 3.03 -1.54 -4.90
C ALA A 99 3.33 -0.13 -5.41
N ALA A 100 2.71 0.89 -4.83
CA ALA A 100 3.03 2.27 -5.13
C ALA A 100 3.27 3.07 -3.86
N TRP A 101 4.18 4.02 -3.95
CA TRP A 101 4.40 5.07 -2.97
C TRP A 101 4.01 6.40 -3.60
N GLU A 102 3.25 7.21 -2.88
CA GLU A 102 2.78 8.51 -3.35
C GLU A 102 3.02 9.58 -2.28
N ARG A 103 3.63 10.69 -2.70
CA ARG A 103 3.80 11.87 -1.86
C ARG A 103 2.52 12.69 -1.87
N ARG A 104 1.78 12.60 -0.77
CA ARG A 104 0.68 13.52 -0.43
C ARG A 104 1.11 14.44 0.71
N THR A 105 0.16 14.98 1.47
CA THR A 105 0.45 15.66 2.75
C THR A 105 1.23 14.75 3.70
N THR A 106 0.88 13.46 3.74
CA THR A 106 1.68 12.38 4.34
C THR A 106 1.89 11.33 3.26
N PRO A 107 3.08 10.71 3.15
CA PRO A 107 3.29 9.63 2.20
C PRO A 107 2.34 8.46 2.46
N VAL A 108 1.91 7.82 1.38
CA VAL A 108 1.02 6.65 1.41
C VAL A 108 1.64 5.56 0.56
N VAL A 109 1.58 4.33 1.07
CA VAL A 109 1.80 3.14 0.25
C VAL A 109 0.46 2.50 -0.08
N SER A 110 0.30 2.11 -1.34
CA SER A 110 -0.79 1.25 -1.80
C SER A 110 -0.24 -0.08 -2.34
N LEU A 111 -0.90 -1.18 -1.99
CA LEU A 111 -0.60 -2.52 -2.46
C LEU A 111 -1.88 -3.10 -3.07
N THR A 112 -1.87 -3.32 -4.38
CA THR A 112 -3.06 -3.68 -5.15
C THR A 112 -2.86 -5.01 -5.87
N GLY A 113 -3.90 -5.84 -6.00
CA GLY A 113 -3.87 -7.14 -6.67
C GLY A 113 -4.28 -8.27 -5.73
N ALA A 114 -3.51 -9.35 -5.73
CA ALA A 114 -3.64 -10.50 -4.83
C ALA A 114 -2.39 -10.65 -3.93
N PRO A 115 -2.08 -9.67 -3.06
CA PRO A 115 -0.91 -9.73 -2.21
C PRO A 115 -1.07 -10.77 -1.09
N ALA A 116 0.00 -11.52 -0.82
CA ALA A 116 0.05 -12.42 0.32
C ALA A 116 0.18 -11.64 1.65
N VAL A 117 -0.36 -12.17 2.74
CA VAL A 117 -0.24 -11.60 4.10
C VAL A 117 1.21 -11.30 4.48
N GLY A 118 2.13 -12.21 4.14
CA GLY A 118 3.55 -12.06 4.43
C GLY A 118 4.18 -10.88 3.70
N LEU A 119 3.81 -10.67 2.43
CA LEU A 119 4.26 -9.53 1.63
C LEU A 119 3.74 -8.21 2.22
N THR A 120 2.43 -8.13 2.51
CA THR A 120 1.83 -6.94 3.09
C THR A 120 2.51 -6.56 4.41
N ALA A 121 2.76 -7.54 5.29
CA ALA A 121 3.42 -7.29 6.56
C ALA A 121 4.87 -6.82 6.36
N ARG A 122 5.65 -7.42 5.44
CA ARG A 122 7.03 -6.98 5.18
C ARG A 122 7.08 -5.57 4.64
N LEU A 123 6.28 -5.24 3.63
CA LEU A 123 6.22 -3.90 3.07
C LEU A 123 5.76 -2.87 4.10
N HIS A 124 4.77 -3.21 4.93
CA HIS A 124 4.30 -2.32 6.01
C HIS A 124 5.41 -2.03 7.03
N LEU A 125 6.03 -3.07 7.58
CA LEU A 125 7.14 -2.92 8.54
C LEU A 125 8.31 -2.15 7.95
N ALA A 126 8.65 -2.40 6.68
CA ALA A 126 9.77 -1.74 6.03
C ALA A 126 9.49 -0.29 5.63
N THR A 127 8.23 0.16 5.65
CA THR A 127 7.85 1.52 5.22
C THR A 127 7.20 2.34 6.34
N THR A 128 7.27 1.88 7.58
CA THR A 128 6.66 2.53 8.74
C THR A 128 7.53 2.33 9.98
N ASP A 129 7.22 3.04 11.06
CA ASP A 129 7.83 2.82 12.38
C ASP A 129 7.19 1.63 13.14
N CYS A 130 6.45 0.76 12.44
CA CYS A 130 5.84 -0.41 13.06
C CYS A 130 6.89 -1.46 13.38
N ASP A 131 7.05 -1.79 14.66
CA ASP A 131 8.05 -2.79 15.07
C ASP A 131 7.71 -4.22 14.64
N ARG A 132 6.42 -4.58 14.71
CA ARG A 132 5.96 -5.94 14.43
C ARG A 132 4.47 -6.03 14.18
N TRP A 133 4.10 -7.04 13.41
CA TRP A 133 2.71 -7.49 13.30
C TRP A 133 2.45 -8.66 14.24
N GLU A 134 1.53 -8.45 15.19
CA GLU A 134 1.00 -9.54 16.00
C GLU A 134 0.28 -10.59 15.15
N GLN A 135 0.23 -11.83 15.66
CA GLN A 135 -0.47 -12.93 14.99
C GLN A 135 -1.93 -12.59 14.68
N ARG A 136 -2.63 -11.92 15.62
CA ARG A 136 -4.03 -11.51 15.46
C ARG A 136 -4.22 -10.56 14.26
N ALA A 137 -3.27 -9.64 14.02
CA ALA A 137 -3.31 -8.74 12.87
C ALA A 137 -3.14 -9.51 11.55
N ARG A 138 -2.20 -10.46 11.51
CA ARG A 138 -1.96 -11.33 10.34
C ARG A 138 -3.18 -12.19 10.01
N GLU A 139 -3.80 -12.80 11.02
CA GLU A 139 -5.02 -13.58 10.85
C GLU A 139 -6.21 -12.74 10.41
N ARG A 140 -6.32 -11.50 10.93
CA ARG A 140 -7.33 -10.57 10.49
C ARG A 140 -7.16 -10.20 9.02
N LEU A 141 -5.92 -9.90 8.59
CA LEU A 141 -5.65 -9.63 7.18
C LEU A 141 -6.03 -10.82 6.30
N ARG A 142 -5.62 -12.04 6.68
CA ARG A 142 -5.98 -13.25 5.94
C ARG A 142 -7.50 -13.36 5.73
N ARG A 143 -8.29 -13.19 6.79
CA ARG A 143 -9.76 -13.21 6.70
C ARG A 143 -10.34 -12.11 5.81
N LEU A 144 -9.68 -10.97 5.66
CA LEU A 144 -10.14 -9.89 4.77
C LEU A 144 -9.83 -10.19 3.30
N LEU A 145 -8.70 -10.85 3.04
CA LEU A 145 -8.29 -11.27 1.69
C LEU A 145 -9.10 -12.48 1.19
N ASP A 146 -9.46 -13.42 2.08
CA ASP A 146 -10.27 -14.60 1.72
C ASP A 146 -11.75 -14.27 1.42
N ARG A 147 -12.18 -13.02 1.63
CA ARG A 147 -13.58 -12.55 1.44
C ARG A 147 -13.79 -11.79 0.12
N GLY A 148 -12.84 -11.90 -0.81
CA GLY A 148 -12.90 -11.34 -2.17
C GLY A 148 -13.59 -12.28 -3.16
#